data_AF-A0A5N6LJ31-F1
#
_entry.id   AF-A0A5N6LJ31-F1
#
_cell.length_a   1.000
_cell.length_b   1.000
_cell.length_c   1.000
_cell.angle_alpha   90.00
_cell.angle_beta   90.00
_cell.angle_gamma   90.00
#
_symmetry.space_group_name_H-M   'P 1'
#
loop_
_entity.id
_entity.type
_entity.pdbx_description
1 polymer ?
#
loop_
_entity_poly.entity_id
_entity_poly.type
_entity_poly.pdbx_seq_one_letter_code
_entity_poly.pdbx_strand_id
1 'polypeptide(L)'
;MLYFQSPFVFLLIISTAFKISASDEPTTIYEVLRSNGLPMGLLPKGVTNFTFDTSGRFEVHLDQACNAKFEDELHYDLNVSGNLTYGQIGGLSGISAQDLFLWFPVKEIRVDIPSSGLIYFDKLSRKIGTRRNDHQEHLTTFL
;
A
#
# COMPACT_ATOMS: atom_id res chain seq x y z
N MET A 1 9.49 -29.55 -65.28
CA MET A 1 9.14 -28.45 -64.36
C MET A 1 8.69 -29.08 -63.04
N LEU A 2 9.64 -29.32 -62.13
CA LEU A 2 9.36 -29.91 -60.83
C LEU A 2 9.81 -28.92 -59.75
N TYR A 3 8.95 -28.71 -58.75
CA TYR A 3 9.19 -28.46 -57.32
C TYR A 3 7.82 -28.02 -56.78
N PHE A 4 6.89 -28.97 -56.64
CA PHE A 4 6.62 -29.67 -55.38
C PHE A 4 6.43 -28.66 -54.22
N GLN A 5 5.19 -28.18 -54.10
CA GLN A 5 4.68 -27.48 -52.92
C GLN A 5 4.87 -28.42 -51.73
N SER A 6 5.91 -28.18 -50.93
CA SER A 6 6.18 -28.93 -49.71
C SER A 6 5.32 -28.36 -48.58
N PRO A 7 4.43 -29.15 -47.95
CA PRO A 7 3.65 -28.71 -46.79
C PRO A 7 4.54 -28.54 -45.53
N PHE A 8 5.81 -28.92 -45.62
CA PHE A 8 6.77 -28.88 -44.52
C PHE A 8 7.22 -27.45 -44.18
N VAL A 9 7.13 -26.51 -45.12
CA VAL A 9 7.52 -25.11 -44.90
C VAL A 9 6.49 -24.36 -44.03
N PHE A 10 5.22 -24.79 -44.04
CA PHE A 10 4.17 -24.14 -43.26
C PHE A 10 4.24 -24.45 -41.75
N LEU A 11 4.86 -25.58 -41.36
CA LEU A 11 5.02 -25.99 -39.96
C LEU A 11 6.15 -25.26 -39.21
N LEU A 12 7.07 -24.61 -39.93
CA LEU A 12 8.21 -23.91 -39.33
C LEU A 12 7.89 -22.50 -38.82
N ILE A 13 6.76 -21.90 -39.21
CA ILE A 13 6.40 -20.52 -38.84
C ILE A 13 5.66 -20.44 -37.50
N ILE A 14 5.09 -21.54 -37.00
CA ILE A 14 4.24 -21.51 -35.79
C ILE A 14 5.07 -21.61 -34.49
N SER A 15 6.32 -22.06 -34.54
CA SER A 15 7.12 -22.33 -33.32
C SER A 15 7.84 -21.12 -32.72
N THR A 16 7.81 -19.93 -33.34
CA THR A 16 8.56 -18.76 -32.84
C THR A 16 7.72 -17.71 -32.11
N ALA A 17 6.45 -17.99 -31.79
CA ALA A 17 5.67 -17.16 -30.86
C ALA A 17 6.07 -17.45 -29.40
N PHE A 18 7.36 -17.34 -29.09
CA PHE A 18 7.81 -17.27 -27.70
C PHE A 18 7.37 -15.90 -27.17
N LYS A 19 6.22 -15.87 -26.50
CA LYS A 19 5.77 -14.73 -25.69
C LYS A 19 6.80 -14.56 -24.57
N ILE A 20 7.75 -13.64 -24.76
CA ILE A 20 8.58 -13.12 -23.67
C ILE A 20 7.59 -12.44 -22.71
N SER A 21 7.21 -13.13 -21.64
CA SER A 21 6.61 -12.48 -20.49
C SER A 21 7.77 -11.81 -19.76
N ALA A 22 8.00 -10.53 -20.05
CA ALA A 22 8.77 -9.70 -19.16
C ALA A 22 8.02 -9.70 -17.83
N SER A 23 8.61 -10.31 -16.79
CA SER A 23 8.21 -9.98 -15.42
C SER A 23 8.62 -8.53 -15.24
N ASP A 24 7.69 -7.61 -15.48
CA ASP A 24 7.82 -6.22 -15.05
C ASP A 24 7.77 -6.27 -13.52
N GLU A 25 8.90 -6.60 -12.91
CA GLU A 25 9.09 -6.36 -11.49
C GLU A 25 8.79 -4.88 -11.23
N PRO A 26 7.98 -4.57 -10.21
CA PRO A 26 7.57 -3.21 -9.95
C PRO A 26 8.81 -2.35 -9.75
N THR A 27 8.95 -1.32 -10.59
CA THR A 27 10.14 -0.47 -10.60
C THR A 27 10.19 0.45 -9.38
N THR A 28 9.03 0.69 -8.76
CA THR A 28 8.87 1.56 -7.58
C THR A 28 7.80 1.04 -6.63
N ILE A 29 7.89 1.39 -5.36
CA ILE A 29 6.84 1.10 -4.36
C ILE A 29 5.47 1.69 -4.78
N TYR A 30 5.45 2.82 -5.49
CA TYR A 30 4.20 3.42 -5.94
C TYR A 30 3.46 2.53 -6.94
N GLU A 31 4.19 1.80 -7.78
CA GLU A 31 3.59 0.80 -8.68
C GLU A 31 3.03 -0.40 -7.92
N VAL A 32 3.73 -0.84 -6.87
CA VAL A 32 3.26 -1.89 -5.95
C VAL A 32 1.96 -1.48 -5.26
N LEU A 33 1.87 -0.23 -4.78
CA LEU A 33 0.62 0.30 -4.20
C LEU A 33 -0.51 0.28 -5.23
N ARG A 34 -0.24 0.78 -6.44
CA ARG A 34 -1.24 0.82 -7.53
C ARG A 34 -1.73 -0.57 -7.91
N SER A 35 -0.83 -1.55 -8.05
CA SER A 35 -1.21 -2.91 -8.41
C SER A 35 -2.03 -3.61 -7.32
N ASN A 36 -1.88 -3.18 -6.07
CA ASN A 36 -2.68 -3.63 -4.93
C ASN A 36 -3.91 -2.75 -4.66
N GLY A 37 -4.36 -1.95 -5.62
CA GLY A 37 -5.60 -1.17 -5.50
C GLY A 37 -5.51 0.03 -4.55
N LEU A 38 -4.31 0.45 -4.19
CA LEU A 38 -4.07 1.63 -3.35
C LEU A 38 -3.58 2.82 -4.17
N PRO A 39 -3.91 4.05 -3.75
CA PRO A 39 -3.45 5.26 -4.43
C PRO A 39 -1.94 5.44 -4.29
N MET A 40 -1.28 5.84 -5.39
CA MET A 40 0.18 6.08 -5.41
C MET A 40 0.62 7.20 -4.46
N GLY A 41 -0.27 8.13 -4.11
CA GLY A 41 0.01 9.25 -3.21
C GLY A 41 -0.05 8.93 -1.72
N LEU A 42 -0.19 7.65 -1.35
CA LEU A 42 -0.30 7.25 0.06
C LEU A 42 1.04 7.36 0.81
N LEU A 43 2.15 7.19 0.10
CA LEU A 43 3.49 7.40 0.63
C LEU A 43 4.06 8.72 0.11
N PRO A 44 4.82 9.46 0.94
CA PRO A 44 5.48 10.68 0.51
C PRO A 44 6.50 10.41 -0.59
N LYS A 45 6.79 11.44 -1.38
CA LYS A 45 7.93 11.42 -2.29
C LYS A 45 9.23 11.40 -1.48
N GLY A 46 10.30 10.85 -2.03
CA GLY A 46 11.61 10.79 -1.36
C GLY A 46 12.01 9.40 -0.86
N VAL A 47 11.29 8.35 -1.27
CA VAL A 47 11.73 6.96 -1.06
C VAL A 47 13.10 6.74 -1.72
N THR A 48 14.12 6.49 -0.90
CA THR A 48 15.50 6.24 -1.33
C THR A 48 15.74 4.77 -1.62
N ASN A 49 15.07 3.88 -0.88
CA ASN A 49 15.15 2.44 -1.04
C ASN A 49 13.82 1.80 -0.61
N PHE A 50 13.46 0.68 -1.24
CA PHE A 50 12.34 -0.12 -0.79
C PHE A 50 12.61 -1.62 -0.99
N THR A 51 11.97 -2.43 -0.16
CA THR A 51 11.87 -3.87 -0.33
C THR A 51 10.40 -4.27 -0.36
N PHE A 52 10.10 -5.31 -1.13
CA PHE A 52 8.79 -5.93 -1.19
C PHE A 52 8.96 -7.43 -1.37
N ASP A 53 8.38 -8.22 -0.48
CA ASP A 53 8.47 -9.68 -0.51
C ASP A 53 7.20 -10.34 -1.06
N THR A 54 7.30 -11.63 -1.39
CA THR A 54 6.18 -12.42 -1.90
C THR A 54 5.08 -12.67 -0.87
N SER A 55 5.33 -12.40 0.42
CA SER A 55 4.32 -12.46 1.48
C SER A 55 3.44 -11.20 1.54
N GLY A 56 3.80 -10.17 0.77
CA GLY A 56 3.14 -8.87 0.76
C GLY A 56 3.77 -7.85 1.71
N ARG A 57 4.82 -8.21 2.45
CA ARG A 57 5.48 -7.24 3.34
C ARG A 57 6.34 -6.30 2.53
N PHE A 58 6.27 -5.03 2.89
CA PHE A 58 7.14 -4.00 2.36
C PHE A 58 7.87 -3.26 3.48
N GLU A 59 9.01 -2.71 3.12
CA GLU A 59 9.73 -1.73 3.92
C GLU A 59 10.26 -0.65 2.99
N VAL A 60 9.98 0.61 3.30
CA VAL A 60 10.49 1.78 2.57
C VAL A 60 11.36 2.61 3.48
N HIS A 61 12.41 3.18 2.90
CA HIS A 61 13.32 4.09 3.55
C HIS A 61 13.22 5.47 2.89
N LEU A 62 12.78 6.47 3.64
CA LEU A 62 12.74 7.87 3.23
C LEU A 62 14.10 8.52 3.45
N ASP A 63 14.40 9.56 2.68
CA ASP A 63 15.58 10.40 2.90
C ASP A 63 15.51 11.16 4.24
N GLN A 64 14.29 11.52 4.66
CA GLN A 64 14.02 12.21 5.91
C GLN A 64 12.62 11.88 6.43
N ALA A 65 12.44 11.98 7.75
CA ALA A 65 11.11 11.96 8.35
C ALA A 65 10.34 13.23 7.94
N CYS A 66 9.05 13.11 7.70
CA CYS A 66 8.24 14.23 7.21
C CYS A 66 6.78 14.16 7.67
N ASN A 67 6.11 15.32 7.64
CA ASN A 67 4.68 15.40 7.88
C ASN A 67 3.95 15.61 6.55
N ALA A 68 2.89 14.85 6.32
CA ALA A 68 1.97 15.03 5.22
C ALA A 68 0.61 15.46 5.74
N LYS A 69 -0.04 16.40 5.04
CA LYS A 69 -1.38 16.87 5.39
C LYS A 69 -2.42 16.14 4.55
N PHE A 70 -3.27 15.38 5.23
CA PHE A 70 -4.51 14.80 4.70
C PHE A 70 -5.69 15.50 5.40
N GLU A 71 -6.78 14.78 5.72
CA GLU A 71 -7.79 15.28 6.67
C GLU A 71 -7.12 15.55 8.03
N ASP A 72 -6.36 14.57 8.52
CA ASP A 72 -5.47 14.68 9.67
C ASP A 72 -4.01 14.94 9.23
N GLU A 73 -3.17 15.37 10.17
CA GLU A 73 -1.73 15.42 9.94
C GLU A 73 -1.12 14.03 10.17
N LEU A 74 -0.35 13.53 9.20
CA LEU A 74 0.36 12.26 9.29
C LEU A 74 1.86 12.51 9.38
N HIS A 75 2.52 11.90 10.38
CA HIS A 75 3.97 11.87 10.50
C HIS A 75 4.48 10.54 9.98
N TYR A 76 5.45 10.61 9.08
CA TYR A 76 6.17 9.47 8.52
C TYR A 76 7.58 9.48 9.08
N ASP A 77 7.96 8.36 9.70
CA ASP A 77 9.33 8.09 10.13
C ASP A 77 10.21 7.79 8.90
N LEU A 78 11.53 7.74 9.11
CA LEU A 78 12.47 7.36 8.05
C LEU A 78 12.19 5.96 7.49
N ASN A 79 11.80 5.03 8.36
CA ASN A 79 11.54 3.65 7.99
C ASN A 79 10.06 3.35 8.19
N VAL A 80 9.38 3.02 7.09
CA VAL A 80 7.96 2.66 7.11
C VAL A 80 7.81 1.25 6.60
N SER A 81 7.07 0.42 7.32
CA SER A 81 6.83 -0.97 6.95
C SER A 81 5.39 -1.38 7.18
N GLY A 82 4.98 -2.42 6.49
CA GLY A 82 3.63 -2.97 6.61
C GLY A 82 3.43 -4.19 5.74
N ASN A 83 2.24 -4.77 5.79
CA ASN A 83 1.84 -5.88 4.97
C ASN A 83 0.72 -5.46 4.01
N LEU A 84 1.01 -5.58 2.72
CA LEU A 84 0.15 -5.16 1.64
C LEU A 84 -0.82 -6.28 1.25
N THR A 85 -2.08 -5.90 1.09
CA THR A 85 -3.15 -6.72 0.53
C THR A 85 -3.98 -5.84 -0.39
N TYR A 86 -4.85 -6.44 -1.19
CA TYR A 86 -5.67 -5.66 -2.12
C TYR A 86 -6.55 -4.66 -1.37
N GLY A 87 -6.34 -3.37 -1.61
CA GLY A 87 -7.05 -2.24 -1.01
C GLY A 87 -6.65 -1.94 0.44
N GLN A 88 -5.63 -2.58 1.00
CA GLN A 88 -5.31 -2.45 2.42
C GLN A 88 -3.82 -2.66 2.73
N ILE A 89 -3.31 -1.86 3.68
CA ILE A 89 -2.03 -2.07 4.36
C ILE A 89 -2.32 -2.38 5.82
N GLY A 90 -1.97 -3.58 6.28
CA GLY A 90 -2.07 -3.98 7.68
C GLY A 90 -0.71 -4.00 8.37
N GLY A 91 -0.72 -4.02 9.71
CA GLY A 91 0.51 -4.17 10.51
C GLY A 91 1.50 -3.01 10.32
N LEU A 92 0.97 -1.81 10.07
CA LEU A 92 1.77 -0.65 9.71
C LEU A 92 2.63 -0.17 10.88
N SER A 93 3.86 0.22 10.55
CA SER A 93 4.84 0.83 11.45
C SER A 93 5.53 2.01 10.78
N GLY A 94 5.93 2.99 11.58
CA GLY A 94 6.59 4.21 11.09
C GLY A 94 5.63 5.31 10.63
N ILE A 95 4.33 5.17 10.87
CA ILE A 95 3.33 6.21 10.56
C ILE A 95 2.50 6.50 11.81
N SER A 96 2.31 7.78 12.11
CA SER A 96 1.39 8.25 13.15
C SER A 96 0.50 9.36 12.64
N ALA A 97 -0.73 9.41 13.16
CA ALA A 97 -1.72 10.42 12.85
C ALA A 97 -1.93 11.32 14.06
N GLN A 98 -2.04 12.62 13.83
CA GLN A 98 -2.35 13.57 14.88
C GLN A 98 -3.85 13.59 15.16
N ASP A 99 -4.22 13.53 16.44
CA ASP A 99 -5.59 13.68 16.92
C ASP A 99 -5.57 14.46 18.23
N LEU A 100 -6.35 15.55 18.33
CA LEU A 100 -6.37 16.47 19.47
C LEU A 100 -4.98 16.74 20.10
N PHE A 101 -4.00 17.10 19.25
CA PHE A 101 -2.61 17.39 19.62
C PHE A 101 -1.72 16.19 20.00
N LEU A 102 -2.25 14.97 20.05
CA LEU A 102 -1.51 13.74 20.33
C LEU A 102 -1.23 12.96 19.05
N TRP A 103 -0.10 12.27 19.01
CA TRP A 103 0.28 11.42 17.88
C TRP A 103 -0.04 9.97 18.18
N PHE A 104 -0.92 9.37 17.38
CA PHE A 104 -1.34 7.99 17.52
C PHE A 104 -0.77 7.14 16.38
N PRO A 105 -0.19 5.97 16.66
CA PRO A 105 0.34 5.12 15.61
C PRO A 105 -0.80 4.58 14.73
N VAL A 106 -0.62 4.66 13.43
CA VAL A 106 -1.53 4.09 12.44
C VAL A 106 -1.16 2.61 12.28
N LYS A 107 -2.16 1.73 12.38
CA LYS A 107 -1.95 0.27 12.28
C LYS A 107 -2.47 -0.33 10.99
N GLU A 108 -3.44 0.34 10.38
CA GLU A 108 -4.04 -0.10 9.15
C GLU A 108 -4.39 1.11 8.27
N ILE A 109 -4.22 0.95 6.97
CA ILE A 109 -4.75 1.86 5.96
C ILE A 109 -5.62 1.03 5.03
N ARG A 110 -6.82 1.49 4.70
CA ARG A 110 -7.70 0.81 3.75
C ARG A 110 -8.46 1.78 2.86
N VAL A 111 -8.88 1.31 1.70
CA VAL A 111 -9.78 2.01 0.78
C VAL A 111 -11.08 1.21 0.61
N ASP A 112 -12.18 1.89 0.30
CA ASP A 112 -13.42 1.20 -0.04
C ASP A 112 -13.30 0.42 -1.35
N ILE A 113 -14.04 -0.68 -1.46
CA ILE A 113 -14.17 -1.48 -2.69
C ILE A 113 -15.67 -1.71 -2.96
N PRO A 114 -16.25 -1.19 -4.07
CA PRO A 114 -15.61 -0.39 -5.12
C PRO A 114 -15.11 0.97 -4.60
N SER A 115 -14.04 1.48 -5.19
CA SER A 115 -13.36 2.69 -4.71
C SER A 115 -14.29 3.90 -4.70
N SER A 116 -14.60 4.40 -3.49
CA SER A 116 -15.30 5.66 -3.25
C SER A 116 -14.36 6.88 -3.35
N GLY A 117 -13.05 6.64 -3.46
CA GLY A 117 -12.00 7.65 -3.32
C GLY A 117 -11.62 7.96 -1.88
N LEU A 118 -12.27 7.33 -0.89
CA LEU A 118 -11.96 7.51 0.53
C LEU A 118 -10.82 6.59 0.98
N ILE A 119 -9.97 7.13 1.86
CA ILE A 119 -8.85 6.43 2.49
C ILE A 119 -9.06 6.52 4.00
N TYR A 120 -9.06 5.37 4.66
CA TYR A 120 -9.23 5.28 6.11
C TYR A 120 -7.90 4.94 6.76
N PHE A 121 -7.54 5.68 7.80
CA PHE A 121 -6.37 5.44 8.64
C PHE A 121 -6.84 4.95 10.01
N ASP A 122 -6.57 3.69 10.36
CA ASP A 122 -6.95 3.13 11.66
C ASP A 122 -5.89 3.46 12.70
N LYS A 123 -6.27 4.28 13.69
CA LYS A 123 -5.39 4.78 14.75
C LYS A 123 -5.52 3.87 15.96
N LEU A 124 -4.39 3.42 16.50
CA LEU A 124 -4.39 2.70 17.78
C LEU A 124 -4.48 3.70 18.93
N SER A 125 -5.69 4.13 19.28
CA SER A 125 -5.96 4.84 20.53
C SER A 125 -6.30 3.83 21.63
N ARG A 126 -5.67 3.95 22.80
CA ARG A 126 -6.03 3.12 23.96
C ARG A 126 -7.28 3.73 24.60
N LYS A 127 -8.45 3.15 24.35
CA LYS A 127 -9.65 3.46 25.15
C LYS A 127 -9.44 3.03 26.60
N ILE A 128 -9.20 3.98 27.50
CA ILE A 128 -9.26 3.74 28.94
C ILE A 128 -10.74 3.66 29.33
N GLY A 129 -11.31 2.46 29.35
CA GLY A 129 -12.67 2.23 29.80
C GLY A 129 -12.77 2.35 31.31
N THR A 130 -13.32 3.45 31.82
CA THR A 130 -13.84 3.50 33.20
C THR A 130 -15.12 2.67 33.27
N ARG A 131 -15.15 1.65 34.13
CA ARG A 131 -16.34 0.82 34.33
C ARG A 131 -17.43 1.63 35.05
N ARG A 132 -18.60 1.75 34.39
CA ARG A 132 -19.97 1.78 34.96
C ARG A 132 -20.54 3.12 35.47
N ASN A 133 -21.51 3.68 34.74
CA ASN A 133 -22.95 3.74 35.07
C ASN A 133 -23.70 4.55 34.00
N ASP A 134 -24.87 4.07 33.60
CA ASP A 134 -25.78 4.71 32.64
C ASP A 134 -26.08 6.18 32.99
N HIS A 135 -26.31 6.97 31.94
CA HIS A 135 -26.54 8.43 31.92
C HIS A 135 -25.30 9.30 32.11
N GLN A 136 -24.59 9.54 31.00
CA GLN A 136 -24.20 10.86 30.47
C GLN A 136 -22.88 10.72 29.68
N GLU A 137 -22.91 10.43 28.37
CA GLU A 137 -21.70 10.59 27.55
C GLU A 137 -21.59 12.03 27.05
N HIS A 138 -20.98 12.85 27.90
CA HIS A 138 -20.32 14.09 27.55
C HIS A 138 -18.81 13.82 27.63
N LEU A 139 -18.11 14.11 26.53
CA LEU A 139 -16.64 14.23 26.38
C LEU A 139 -15.83 12.92 26.41
N THR A 140 -15.67 12.34 25.22
CA THR A 140 -14.58 11.40 24.93
C THR A 140 -13.24 12.13 25.04
N THR A 141 -12.52 11.94 26.14
CA THR A 141 -11.13 12.39 26.28
C THR A 141 -10.22 11.36 25.61
N PHE A 142 -9.54 11.77 24.54
CA PHE A 142 -8.53 11.00 23.83
C PHE A 142 -7.20 11.07 24.60
N LEU A 143 -6.60 9.90 24.89
CA LEU A 143 -5.21 9.76 25.36
C LEU A 143 -4.52 8.64 24.60
#